data_AF-A0A960T4J6-F1
#
_entry.id   AF-A0A960T4J6-F1
#
_cell.length_a   1.000
_cell.length_b   1.000
_cell.length_c   1.000
_cell.angle_alpha   90.00
_cell.angle_beta   90.00
_cell.angle_gamma   90.00
#
_symmetry.space_group_name_H-M   'P 1'
#
loop_
_entity.id
_entity.type
_entity.pdbx_description
1 polymer ?
#
loop_
_entity_poly.entity_id
_entity_poly.type
_entity_poly.pdbx_seq_one_letter_code
_entity_poly.pdbx_strand_id
1 'polypeptide(L)'
;MSTASLERPVDQVLQTLADYVCETEINSPEAIDTARACLADTIGCGILALRFPECTKLLGPVVPGTSVPHGARVPGTSHVLDPIRAAFNIGTAIRWLDYNDTWLAAEWGHPSDNLGAILALTDYLTRSGTRRFTVRDLLSAMIKAHEVQGVLALANSFNRIGFDHVILVKIASTAVAASLLGLSRERCADALSNAWIDTGPLRTYRHAP
;
A
#
# COMPACT_ATOMS: atom_id res chain seq x y z
N MET A 1 -0.71 -45.69 10.56
CA MET A 1 -1.62 -44.72 9.91
C MET A 1 -0.79 -43.50 9.56
N SER A 2 -0.51 -43.30 8.28
CA SER A 2 0.25 -42.14 7.81
C SER A 2 -0.62 -40.90 7.94
N THR A 3 -0.26 -39.96 8.82
CA THR A 3 -0.78 -38.60 8.78
C THR A 3 -0.11 -37.90 7.62
N ALA A 4 -0.57 -38.19 6.40
CA ALA A 4 -0.31 -37.31 5.27
C ALA A 4 -0.89 -35.94 5.66
N SER A 5 -0.02 -34.95 5.87
CA SER A 5 -0.45 -33.56 6.00
C SER A 5 -1.27 -33.23 4.75
N LEU A 6 -2.53 -32.86 4.95
CA LEU A 6 -3.37 -32.28 3.90
C LEU A 6 -2.88 -30.86 3.62
N GLU A 7 -1.63 -30.71 3.16
CA GLU A 7 -1.13 -29.44 2.65
C GLU A 7 -1.83 -29.18 1.32
N ARG A 8 -2.87 -28.35 1.37
CA ARG A 8 -3.49 -27.83 0.16
C ARG A 8 -2.49 -26.87 -0.50
N PRO A 9 -2.34 -26.93 -1.83
CA PRO A 9 -1.48 -25.99 -2.52
C PRO A 9 -1.99 -24.56 -2.33
N VAL A 10 -1.07 -23.60 -2.29
CA VAL A 10 -1.40 -22.16 -2.26
C VAL A 10 -2.20 -21.80 -3.50
N ASP A 11 -3.26 -21.01 -3.35
CA ASP A 11 -4.10 -20.58 -4.47
C ASP A 11 -3.29 -19.88 -5.56
N GLN A 12 -3.60 -20.18 -6.82
CA GLN A 12 -2.86 -19.69 -8.00
C GLN A 12 -2.76 -18.17 -8.05
N VAL A 13 -3.81 -17.45 -7.62
CA VAL A 13 -3.80 -15.98 -7.60
C VAL A 13 -2.71 -15.44 -6.67
N LEU A 14 -2.48 -16.06 -5.51
CA LEU A 14 -1.47 -15.62 -4.55
C LEU A 14 -0.06 -15.87 -5.10
N GLN A 15 0.11 -17.02 -5.76
CA GLN A 15 1.34 -17.38 -6.43
C GLN A 15 1.69 -16.38 -7.53
N THR A 16 0.74 -16.09 -8.43
CA THR A 16 0.94 -15.14 -9.54
C THR A 16 1.25 -13.72 -9.05
N LEU A 17 0.59 -13.27 -7.97
CA LEU A 17 0.90 -11.98 -7.36
C LEU A 17 2.31 -11.95 -6.76
N ALA A 18 2.70 -13.01 -6.04
CA ALA A 18 4.04 -13.14 -5.46
C ALA A 18 5.13 -13.18 -6.54
N ASP A 19 4.93 -13.97 -7.60
CA ASP A 19 5.80 -14.02 -8.79
C ASP A 19 6.01 -12.62 -9.38
N TYR A 20 4.91 -11.91 -9.62
CA TYR A 20 4.96 -10.57 -10.19
C TYR A 20 5.75 -9.59 -9.30
N VAL A 21 5.41 -9.48 -8.01
CA VAL A 21 6.03 -8.46 -7.15
C VAL A 21 7.48 -8.78 -6.78
N CYS A 22 7.86 -10.05 -6.70
CA CYS A 22 9.22 -10.47 -6.34
C CYS A 22 10.16 -10.55 -7.55
N GLU A 23 9.67 -10.98 -8.71
CA GLU A 23 10.55 -11.38 -9.82
C GLU A 23 10.48 -10.44 -11.03
N THR A 24 9.40 -9.68 -11.19
CA THR A 24 9.25 -8.82 -12.38
C THR A 24 10.09 -7.54 -12.26
N GLU A 25 10.90 -7.26 -13.28
CA GLU A 25 11.61 -6.00 -13.43
C GLU A 25 10.76 -4.98 -14.21
N ILE A 26 10.74 -3.73 -13.75
CA ILE A 26 10.00 -2.65 -14.41
C ILE A 26 10.92 -1.92 -15.40
N ASN A 27 10.67 -2.16 -16.69
CA ASN A 27 11.52 -1.68 -17.79
C ASN A 27 10.81 -0.70 -18.76
N SER A 28 9.60 -0.24 -18.42
CA SER A 28 8.88 0.77 -19.22
C SER A 28 9.28 2.19 -18.82
N PRO A 29 9.92 2.98 -19.70
CA PRO A 29 10.26 4.37 -19.41
C PRO A 29 9.02 5.23 -19.14
N GLU A 30 7.93 5.00 -19.87
CA GLU A 30 6.65 5.70 -19.71
C GLU A 30 6.03 5.41 -18.34
N ALA A 31 6.07 4.15 -17.88
CA ALA A 31 5.55 3.79 -16.56
C ALA A 31 6.35 4.48 -15.45
N ILE A 32 7.67 4.55 -15.57
CA ILE A 32 8.54 5.23 -14.60
C ILE A 32 8.31 6.75 -14.61
N ASP A 33 8.14 7.35 -15.79
CA ASP A 33 7.86 8.78 -15.90
C ASP A 33 6.49 9.15 -15.31
N THR A 34 5.47 8.34 -15.59
CA THR A 34 4.12 8.51 -15.05
C THR A 34 4.10 8.30 -13.54
N ALA A 35 4.80 7.28 -13.03
CA ALA A 35 4.94 7.05 -11.59
C ALA A 35 5.62 8.23 -10.89
N ARG A 36 6.59 8.89 -11.54
CA ARG A 36 7.23 10.10 -11.02
C ARG A 36 6.24 11.26 -10.90
N ALA A 37 5.38 11.46 -11.91
CA ALA A 37 4.32 12.46 -11.85
C ALA A 37 3.29 12.13 -10.76
N CYS A 38 2.85 10.87 -10.68
CA CYS A 38 1.94 10.37 -9.65
C CYS A 38 2.51 10.59 -8.24
N LEU A 39 3.80 10.32 -8.02
CA LEU A 39 4.46 10.57 -6.73
C LEU A 39 4.37 12.06 -6.33
N ALA A 40 4.68 12.97 -7.26
CA ALA A 40 4.63 14.41 -6.99
C ALA A 40 3.21 14.89 -6.69
N ASP A 41 2.23 14.45 -7.49
CA ASP A 41 0.81 14.75 -7.30
C ASP A 41 0.28 14.26 -5.95
N THR A 42 0.54 12.99 -5.63
CA THR A 42 0.07 12.33 -4.41
C THR A 42 0.63 13.01 -3.15
N ILE A 43 1.92 13.37 -3.16
CA ILE A 43 2.53 14.13 -2.06
C ILE A 43 1.95 15.54 -1.97
N GLY A 44 1.67 16.19 -3.11
CA GLY A 44 0.99 17.48 -3.17
C GLY A 44 -0.39 17.45 -2.50
N CYS A 45 -1.20 16.43 -2.82
CA CYS A 45 -2.49 16.18 -2.18
C CYS A 45 -2.34 16.02 -0.66
N GLY A 46 -1.36 15.23 -0.22
CA GLY A 46 -1.07 15.04 1.20
C GLY A 46 -0.69 16.33 1.93
N ILE A 47 0.15 17.16 1.33
CA ILE A 47 0.55 18.46 1.91
C ILE A 47 -0.65 19.41 2.00
N LEU A 48 -1.53 19.42 1.00
CA LEU A 48 -2.74 20.24 1.01
C LEU A 48 -3.71 19.81 2.14
N ALA A 49 -3.84 18.51 2.36
CA ALA A 49 -4.69 17.94 3.41
C ALA A 49 -4.29 18.40 4.83
N LEU A 50 -3.02 18.75 5.06
CA LEU A 50 -2.54 19.27 6.34
C LEU A 50 -3.17 20.61 6.76
N ARG A 51 -3.91 21.28 5.86
CA ARG A 51 -4.68 22.50 6.18
C ARG A 51 -6.04 22.20 6.81
N PHE A 52 -6.44 20.92 6.90
CA PHE A 52 -7.77 20.52 7.35
C PHE A 52 -7.68 19.86 8.73
N PRO A 53 -8.21 20.48 9.79
CA PRO A 53 -8.14 19.95 11.16
C PRO A 53 -8.71 18.53 11.29
N GLU A 54 -9.73 18.21 10.50
CA GLU A 54 -10.35 16.89 10.46
C GLU A 54 -9.39 15.79 9.98
N CYS A 55 -8.44 16.13 9.08
CA CYS A 55 -7.35 15.25 8.70
C CYS A 55 -6.31 15.20 9.82
N THR A 56 -5.82 16.37 10.24
CA THR A 56 -4.63 16.45 11.10
C THR A 56 -4.87 15.91 12.51
N LYS A 57 -6.11 15.91 13.00
CA LYS A 57 -6.45 15.30 14.30
C LYS A 57 -6.24 13.79 14.35
N LEU A 58 -6.14 13.13 13.18
CA LEU A 58 -5.90 11.69 13.07
C LEU A 58 -4.41 11.34 12.92
N LEU A 59 -3.54 12.34 12.69
CA LEU A 59 -2.10 12.16 12.48
C LEU A 59 -1.33 12.13 13.81
N GLY A 60 -0.03 11.86 13.73
CA GLY A 60 0.88 11.75 14.86
C GLY A 60 0.92 10.35 15.48
N PRO A 61 1.70 10.17 16.55
CA PRO A 61 1.80 8.89 17.25
C PRO A 61 0.48 8.56 17.98
N VAL A 62 0.24 7.27 18.22
CA VAL A 62 -0.92 6.82 19.02
C VAL A 62 -0.84 7.36 20.45
N VAL A 63 0.36 7.37 21.03
CA VAL A 63 0.63 7.95 22.36
C VAL A 63 1.55 9.16 22.16
N PRO A 64 1.12 10.39 22.55
CA PRO A 64 1.97 11.56 22.48
C PRO A 64 3.29 11.38 23.26
N GLY A 65 4.40 11.82 22.67
CA GLY A 65 5.74 11.68 23.26
C GLY A 65 6.48 10.38 22.91
N THR A 66 5.85 9.45 22.18
CA THR A 66 6.56 8.27 21.66
C THR A 66 7.75 8.67 20.80
N SER A 67 8.90 8.05 21.07
CA SER A 67 10.13 8.18 20.28
C SER A 67 10.43 6.87 19.57
N VAL A 68 10.69 6.93 18.27
CA VAL A 68 11.01 5.76 17.44
C VAL A 68 12.38 5.95 16.81
N PRO A 69 13.42 5.22 17.27
CA PRO A 69 14.73 5.24 16.64
C PRO A 69 14.61 4.91 15.15
N HIS A 70 15.23 5.73 14.30
CA HIS A 70 15.20 5.56 12.84
C HIS A 70 13.80 5.56 12.21
N GLY A 71 12.78 6.07 12.91
CA GLY A 71 11.39 6.05 12.44
C GLY A 71 11.20 6.72 11.07
N ALA A 72 10.14 6.29 10.39
CA ALA A 72 9.70 6.87 9.14
C ALA A 72 9.09 8.27 9.37
N ARG A 73 9.37 9.18 8.45
CA ARG A 73 8.84 10.55 8.48
C ARG A 73 7.54 10.68 7.71
N VAL A 74 6.65 11.54 8.20
CA VAL A 74 5.41 11.92 7.49
C VAL A 74 5.64 13.26 6.77
N PRO A 75 5.54 13.33 5.43
CA PRO A 75 5.78 14.55 4.66
C PRO A 75 4.96 15.74 5.15
N GLY A 76 5.59 16.92 5.19
CA GLY A 76 4.94 18.16 5.66
C GLY A 76 4.77 18.28 7.18
N THR A 77 5.24 17.32 7.97
CA THR A 77 5.14 17.33 9.44
C THR A 77 6.51 17.10 10.10
N SER A 78 6.56 17.24 11.42
CA SER A 78 7.72 16.85 12.24
C SER A 78 7.61 15.42 12.80
N HIS A 79 6.62 14.64 12.39
CA HIS A 79 6.40 13.30 12.93
C HIS A 79 7.46 12.30 12.45
N VAL A 80 7.97 11.52 13.41
CA VAL A 80 8.87 10.38 13.21
C VAL A 80 8.24 9.19 13.93
N LEU A 81 7.77 8.21 13.16
CA LEU A 81 6.87 7.15 13.64
C LEU A 81 7.39 5.77 13.24
N ASP A 82 6.84 4.71 13.83
CA ASP A 82 7.04 3.36 13.30
C ASP A 82 6.41 3.26 11.89
N PRO A 83 6.89 2.34 11.03
CA PRO A 83 6.44 2.28 9.63
C PRO A 83 4.94 2.01 9.49
N ILE A 84 4.29 1.35 10.47
CA ILE A 84 2.84 1.08 10.41
C ILE A 84 2.07 2.38 10.64
N ARG A 85 2.40 3.11 11.71
CA ARG A 85 1.73 4.38 12.01
C ARG A 85 2.05 5.47 10.97
N ALA A 86 3.28 5.51 10.46
CA ALA A 86 3.65 6.40 9.36
C ALA A 86 2.85 6.08 8.08
N ALA A 87 2.66 4.80 7.74
CA ALA A 87 1.86 4.42 6.58
C ALA A 87 0.42 4.90 6.71
N PHE A 88 -0.19 4.73 7.88
CA PHE A 88 -1.53 5.27 8.15
C PHE A 88 -1.59 6.80 8.01
N ASN A 89 -0.59 7.51 8.54
CA ASN A 89 -0.54 8.98 8.49
C ASN A 89 -0.42 9.49 7.05
N ILE A 90 0.48 8.90 6.27
CA ILE A 90 0.70 9.25 4.87
C ILE A 90 -0.56 8.91 4.06
N GLY A 91 -1.06 7.67 4.16
CA GLY A 91 -2.27 7.22 3.46
C GLY A 91 -3.50 8.09 3.76
N THR A 92 -3.69 8.45 5.02
CA THR A 92 -4.77 9.37 5.44
C THR A 92 -4.64 10.72 4.75
N ALA A 93 -3.45 11.34 4.79
CA ALA A 93 -3.24 12.66 4.23
C ALA A 93 -3.40 12.66 2.69
N ILE A 94 -2.79 11.71 1.99
CA ILE A 94 -2.77 11.73 0.51
C ILE A 94 -4.15 11.51 -0.10
N ARG A 95 -5.04 10.78 0.59
CA ARG A 95 -6.39 10.48 0.12
C ARG A 95 -7.47 11.44 0.65
N TRP A 96 -7.13 12.27 1.64
CA TRP A 96 -8.12 13.03 2.43
C TRP A 96 -9.10 13.86 1.60
N LEU A 97 -8.59 14.53 0.56
CA LEU A 97 -9.36 15.50 -0.23
C LEU A 97 -9.92 14.94 -1.53
N ASP A 98 -9.68 13.65 -1.83
CA ASP A 98 -10.14 13.01 -3.07
C ASP A 98 -9.61 13.69 -4.35
N TYR A 99 -8.36 14.14 -4.30
CA TYR A 99 -7.68 14.80 -5.44
C TYR A 99 -6.53 14.00 -6.03
N ASN A 100 -6.14 12.90 -5.38
CA ASN A 100 -5.13 12.00 -5.88
C ASN A 100 -5.65 11.18 -7.08
N ASP A 101 -4.78 10.34 -7.65
CA ASP A 101 -5.05 9.59 -8.87
C ASP A 101 -6.31 8.72 -8.82
N THR A 102 -6.72 8.18 -9.96
CA THR A 102 -7.93 7.34 -10.04
C THR A 102 -7.76 6.25 -11.09
N TRP A 103 -8.27 5.06 -10.76
CA TRP A 103 -8.41 3.93 -11.67
C TRP A 103 -9.88 3.50 -11.71
N LEU A 104 -10.52 3.63 -12.88
CA LEU A 104 -11.92 3.29 -13.09
C LEU A 104 -12.05 1.97 -13.84
N ALA A 105 -12.53 0.94 -13.14
CA ALA A 105 -12.72 -0.41 -13.67
C ALA A 105 -14.04 -1.03 -13.14
N ALA A 106 -14.15 -2.36 -13.08
CA ALA A 106 -15.30 -3.01 -12.43
C ALA A 106 -15.39 -2.64 -10.94
N GLU A 107 -14.24 -2.46 -10.29
CA GLU A 107 -14.11 -1.74 -9.03
C GLU A 107 -13.38 -0.41 -9.26
N TRP A 108 -13.84 0.66 -8.61
CA TRP A 108 -13.16 1.96 -8.65
C TRP A 108 -12.19 2.06 -7.48
N GLY A 109 -11.05 2.71 -7.69
CA GLY A 109 -10.11 2.97 -6.60
C GLY A 109 -9.03 3.98 -6.95
N HIS A 110 -8.16 4.23 -5.99
CA HIS A 110 -7.05 5.18 -6.08
C HIS A 110 -5.75 4.44 -5.76
N PRO A 111 -5.03 3.92 -6.76
CA PRO A 111 -3.86 3.10 -6.50
C PRO A 111 -2.71 3.87 -5.84
N SER A 112 -2.67 5.21 -5.93
CA SER A 112 -1.71 6.01 -5.18
C SER A 112 -1.83 5.86 -3.66
N ASP A 113 -2.96 5.38 -3.13
CA ASP A 113 -3.16 5.13 -1.70
C ASP A 113 -2.10 4.18 -1.11
N ASN A 114 -1.56 3.26 -1.93
CA ASN A 114 -0.48 2.36 -1.54
C ASN A 114 0.84 3.08 -1.21
N LEU A 115 1.01 4.34 -1.63
CA LEU A 115 2.19 5.15 -1.32
C LEU A 115 2.42 5.26 0.18
N GLY A 116 1.35 5.23 1.00
CA GLY A 116 1.48 5.23 2.46
C GLY A 116 2.40 4.10 2.96
N ALA A 117 2.09 2.86 2.59
CA ALA A 117 2.88 1.69 2.98
C ALA A 117 4.28 1.72 2.37
N ILE A 118 4.37 2.03 1.07
CA ILE A 118 5.63 2.00 0.32
C ILE A 118 6.61 3.04 0.89
N LEU A 119 6.19 4.30 1.05
CA LEU A 119 7.06 5.38 1.50
C LEU A 119 7.47 5.20 2.96
N ALA A 120 6.53 4.85 3.84
CA ALA A 120 6.83 4.62 5.25
C ALA A 120 7.85 3.49 5.44
N LEU A 121 7.64 2.36 4.77
CA LEU A 121 8.52 1.21 4.90
C LEU A 121 9.92 1.49 4.33
N THR A 122 10.00 2.09 3.14
CA THR A 122 11.29 2.36 2.49
C THR A 122 12.11 3.44 3.22
N ASP A 123 11.48 4.48 3.77
CA ASP A 123 12.16 5.48 4.62
C ASP A 123 12.68 4.81 5.90
N TYR A 124 11.86 4.01 6.59
CA TYR A 124 12.27 3.29 7.80
C TYR A 124 13.46 2.36 7.54
N LEU A 125 13.37 1.47 6.55
CA LEU A 125 14.43 0.49 6.23
C LEU A 125 15.73 1.17 5.80
N THR A 126 15.64 2.30 5.10
CA THR A 126 16.82 3.09 4.70
C THR A 126 17.45 3.76 5.92
N ARG A 127 16.64 4.31 6.83
CA ARG A 127 17.10 5.00 8.04
C ARG A 127 17.67 4.07 9.11
N SER A 128 17.14 2.85 9.22
CA SER A 128 17.65 1.82 10.13
C SER A 128 18.94 1.17 9.63
N GLY A 129 19.30 1.41 8.36
CA GLY A 129 20.44 0.75 7.71
C GLY A 129 20.16 -0.70 7.31
N THR A 130 18.92 -1.20 7.46
CA THR A 130 18.55 -2.57 7.11
C THR A 130 18.62 -2.79 5.59
N ARG A 131 18.10 -1.85 4.80
CA ARG A 131 18.17 -1.89 3.34
C ARG A 131 18.00 -0.48 2.78
N ARG A 132 18.89 -0.09 1.86
CA ARG A 132 18.84 1.24 1.24
C ARG A 132 17.97 1.20 -0.01
N PHE A 133 17.04 2.15 -0.10
CA PHE A 133 16.20 2.35 -1.29
C PHE A 133 16.51 3.69 -1.97
N THR A 134 16.42 3.69 -3.29
CA THR A 134 16.45 4.89 -4.13
C THR A 134 15.04 5.34 -4.47
N VAL A 135 14.90 6.54 -5.03
CA VAL A 135 13.61 6.99 -5.59
C VAL A 135 13.17 6.06 -6.73
N ARG A 136 14.10 5.51 -7.52
CA ARG A 136 13.75 4.55 -8.58
C ARG A 136 13.08 3.29 -8.02
N ASP A 137 13.56 2.79 -6.88
CA ASP A 137 12.95 1.64 -6.21
C ASP A 137 11.54 1.96 -5.71
N LEU A 138 11.35 3.17 -5.16
CA LEU A 138 10.03 3.68 -4.76
C LEU A 138 9.05 3.70 -5.95
N LEU A 139 9.48 4.26 -7.09
CA LEU A 139 8.65 4.33 -8.30
C LEU A 139 8.30 2.94 -8.83
N SER A 140 9.26 2.02 -8.86
CA SER A 140 9.01 0.62 -9.25
C SER A 140 7.99 -0.06 -8.33
N ALA A 141 8.06 0.19 -7.02
CA ALA A 141 7.07 -0.35 -6.07
C ALA A 141 5.68 0.26 -6.26
N MET A 142 5.59 1.57 -6.56
CA MET A 142 4.32 2.21 -6.91
C MET A 142 3.68 1.55 -8.12
N ILE A 143 4.45 1.35 -9.20
CA ILE A 143 3.96 0.69 -10.43
C ILE A 143 3.44 -0.71 -10.13
N LYS A 144 4.21 -1.51 -9.37
CA LYS A 144 3.78 -2.85 -8.96
C LYS A 144 2.47 -2.83 -8.16
N ALA A 145 2.31 -1.88 -7.23
CA ALA A 145 1.07 -1.74 -6.47
C ALA A 145 -0.12 -1.34 -7.36
N HIS A 146 0.10 -0.44 -8.33
CA HIS A 146 -0.92 -0.05 -9.30
C HIS A 146 -1.36 -1.25 -10.15
N GLU A 147 -0.42 -2.06 -10.62
CA GLU A 147 -0.73 -3.25 -11.41
C GLU A 147 -1.55 -4.25 -10.59
N VAL A 148 -1.12 -4.58 -9.36
CA VAL A 148 -1.82 -5.53 -8.49
C VAL A 148 -3.25 -5.07 -8.21
N GLN A 149 -3.44 -3.82 -7.76
CA GLN A 149 -4.77 -3.29 -7.44
C GLN A 149 -5.63 -3.11 -8.70
N GLY A 150 -5.07 -2.49 -9.74
CA GLY A 150 -5.78 -2.13 -10.97
C GLY A 150 -6.23 -3.35 -11.75
N VAL A 151 -5.37 -4.35 -11.92
CA VAL A 151 -5.69 -5.57 -12.67
C VAL A 151 -6.72 -6.42 -11.93
N LEU A 152 -6.62 -6.55 -10.60
CA LEU A 152 -7.67 -7.21 -9.82
C LEU A 152 -9.02 -6.48 -9.95
N ALA A 153 -9.01 -5.15 -10.02
CA ALA A 153 -10.21 -4.32 -10.18
C ALA A 153 -10.84 -4.39 -11.59
N LEU A 154 -10.14 -4.87 -12.63
CA LEU A 154 -10.65 -4.91 -14.01
C LEU A 154 -11.93 -5.72 -14.15
N ALA A 155 -11.99 -6.89 -13.51
CA ALA A 155 -13.10 -7.84 -13.66
C ALA A 155 -13.81 -8.18 -12.34
N ASN A 156 -13.29 -7.70 -11.19
CA ASN A 156 -13.83 -8.02 -9.87
C ASN A 156 -14.37 -6.77 -9.20
N SER A 157 -15.61 -6.86 -8.73
CA SER A 157 -16.37 -5.74 -8.15
C SER A 157 -16.80 -6.12 -6.74
N PHE A 158 -16.08 -5.59 -5.75
CA PHE A 158 -16.32 -5.82 -4.32
C PHE A 158 -17.48 -4.95 -3.81
N ASN A 159 -17.71 -3.79 -4.41
CA ASN A 159 -18.88 -2.96 -4.13
C ASN A 159 -20.21 -3.71 -4.36
N ARG A 160 -20.30 -4.57 -5.38
CA ARG A 160 -21.49 -5.38 -5.67
C ARG A 160 -21.80 -6.44 -4.61
N ILE A 161 -20.81 -6.78 -3.77
CA ILE A 161 -20.96 -7.72 -2.65
C ILE A 161 -20.83 -7.03 -1.29
N GLY A 162 -20.85 -5.69 -1.25
CA GLY A 162 -20.92 -4.91 0.00
C GLY A 162 -19.58 -4.53 0.66
N PHE A 163 -18.44 -4.86 0.05
CA PHE A 163 -17.11 -4.60 0.60
C PHE A 163 -16.39 -3.43 -0.07
N ASP A 164 -15.61 -2.67 0.70
CA ASP A 164 -14.90 -1.50 0.18
C ASP A 164 -13.68 -1.87 -0.67
N HIS A 165 -13.37 -1.02 -1.67
CA HIS A 165 -12.28 -1.24 -2.61
C HIS A 165 -10.91 -1.24 -1.93
N VAL A 166 -10.83 -0.70 -0.70
CA VAL A 166 -9.59 -0.65 0.09
C VAL A 166 -9.07 -2.04 0.47
N ILE A 167 -9.87 -3.09 0.28
CA ILE A 167 -9.35 -4.47 0.30
C ILE A 167 -8.21 -4.65 -0.72
N LEU A 168 -8.31 -4.05 -1.91
CA LEU A 168 -7.29 -4.12 -2.95
C LEU A 168 -6.05 -3.29 -2.59
N VAL A 169 -6.22 -2.18 -1.87
CA VAL A 169 -5.09 -1.41 -1.31
C VAL A 169 -4.33 -2.27 -0.30
N LYS A 170 -5.04 -2.99 0.59
CA LYS A 170 -4.41 -3.92 1.55
C LYS A 170 -3.62 -5.02 0.83
N ILE A 171 -4.22 -5.65 -0.17
CA ILE A 171 -3.58 -6.73 -0.94
C ILE A 171 -2.34 -6.21 -1.68
N ALA A 172 -2.46 -5.11 -2.42
CA ALA A 172 -1.35 -4.52 -3.17
C ALA A 172 -0.22 -4.05 -2.25
N SER A 173 -0.55 -3.33 -1.18
CA SER A 173 0.42 -2.87 -0.17
C SER A 173 1.14 -4.03 0.51
N THR A 174 0.44 -5.10 0.87
CA THR A 174 1.08 -6.30 1.45
C THR A 174 2.03 -6.97 0.47
N ALA A 175 1.63 -7.13 -0.80
CA ALA A 175 2.46 -7.74 -1.83
C ALA A 175 3.77 -6.97 -2.03
N VAL A 176 3.69 -5.65 -2.22
CA VAL A 176 4.89 -4.83 -2.43
C VAL A 176 5.72 -4.69 -1.16
N ALA A 177 5.10 -4.61 0.02
CA ALA A 177 5.83 -4.57 1.29
C ALA A 177 6.64 -5.85 1.53
N ALA A 178 6.07 -7.03 1.21
CA ALA A 178 6.78 -8.30 1.30
C ALA A 178 8.03 -8.32 0.40
N SER A 179 7.90 -7.84 -0.84
CA SER A 179 9.04 -7.71 -1.78
C SER A 179 10.10 -6.73 -1.27
N LEU A 180 9.69 -5.56 -0.75
CA LEU A 180 10.60 -4.56 -0.17
C LEU A 180 11.36 -5.09 1.05
N LEU A 181 10.69 -5.87 1.91
CA LEU A 181 11.30 -6.57 3.05
C LEU A 181 12.28 -7.68 2.62
N GLY A 182 12.33 -8.03 1.34
CA GLY A 182 13.20 -9.10 0.83
C GLY A 182 12.71 -10.49 1.23
N LEU A 183 11.40 -10.67 1.39
CA LEU A 183 10.84 -11.99 1.66
C LEU A 183 10.98 -12.90 0.43
N SER A 184 11.06 -14.21 0.68
CA SER A 184 10.98 -15.18 -0.41
C SER A 184 9.59 -15.15 -1.07
N ARG A 185 9.50 -15.69 -2.28
CA ARG A 185 8.24 -15.87 -3.01
C ARG A 185 7.17 -16.55 -2.14
N GLU A 186 7.53 -17.62 -1.43
CA GLU A 186 6.63 -18.38 -0.56
C GLU A 186 6.12 -17.51 0.59
N ARG A 187 7.03 -16.78 1.26
CA ARG A 187 6.65 -15.87 2.35
C ARG A 187 5.83 -14.68 1.87
N CYS A 188 6.01 -14.23 0.63
CA CYS A 188 5.14 -13.24 0.02
C CYS A 188 3.73 -13.79 -0.19
N ALA A 189 3.60 -15.04 -0.64
CA ALA A 189 2.30 -15.70 -0.77
C ALA A 189 1.63 -15.94 0.59
N ASP A 190 2.39 -16.26 1.64
CA ASP A 190 1.89 -16.34 3.02
C ASP A 190 1.38 -14.98 3.52
N ALA A 191 2.10 -13.89 3.23
CA ALA A 191 1.65 -12.55 3.58
C ALA A 191 0.36 -12.17 2.85
N LEU A 192 0.27 -12.50 1.56
CA LEU A 192 -0.92 -12.30 0.74
C LEU A 192 -2.11 -13.11 1.27
N SER A 193 -1.92 -14.37 1.68
CA SER A 193 -3.02 -15.18 2.24
C SER A 193 -3.59 -14.55 3.52
N ASN A 194 -2.73 -13.98 4.37
CA ASN A 194 -3.16 -13.20 5.54
C ASN A 194 -3.91 -11.92 5.14
N ALA A 195 -3.49 -11.22 4.09
CA ALA A 195 -4.22 -10.04 3.60
C ALA A 195 -5.64 -10.39 3.09
N TRP A 196 -5.81 -11.56 2.47
CA TRP A 196 -7.11 -12.02 2.00
C TRP A 196 -8.03 -12.46 3.14
N ILE A 197 -7.54 -13.23 4.12
CA ILE A 197 -8.37 -13.70 5.23
C ILE A 197 -8.81 -12.55 6.16
N ASP A 198 -8.02 -11.49 6.26
CA ASP A 198 -8.36 -10.28 7.04
C ASP A 198 -9.58 -9.53 6.47
N THR A 199 -10.03 -9.87 5.25
CA THR A 199 -11.22 -9.30 4.59
C THR A 199 -11.13 -7.76 4.43
N GLY A 200 -12.17 -7.11 3.91
CA GLY A 200 -12.28 -5.65 3.79
C GLY A 200 -13.34 -5.07 4.72
N PRO A 201 -13.30 -3.76 5.00
CA PRO A 201 -14.40 -3.09 5.67
C PRO A 201 -15.65 -3.06 4.77
N LEU A 202 -16.82 -2.90 5.39
CA LEU A 202 -18.04 -2.55 4.67
C LEU A 202 -17.94 -1.14 4.08
N ARG A 203 -18.84 -0.81 3.15
CA ARG A 203 -18.86 0.50 2.48
C ARG A 203 -19.89 1.50 3.00
N THR A 204 -20.47 1.25 4.17
CA THR A 204 -21.59 2.05 4.69
C THR A 204 -21.27 3.55 4.79
N TYR A 205 -20.01 3.91 5.03
CA TYR A 205 -19.54 5.30 5.09
C TYR A 205 -19.44 6.02 3.72
N ARG A 206 -19.59 5.31 2.59
CA ARG A 206 -19.55 5.90 1.25
C ARG A 206 -20.92 6.23 0.68
N HIS A 207 -21.98 5.73 1.31
CA HIS A 207 -23.35 5.98 0.91
C HIS A 207 -24.04 6.82 1.98
N ALA A 208 -24.86 7.78 1.56
CA ALA A 208 -25.76 8.43 2.51
C ALA A 208 -26.69 7.36 3.10
N PRO A 209 -27.01 7.44 4.41
CA PRO A 209 -27.98 6.54 5.02
C PRO A 209 -29.36 6.60 4.35
#